data_AF-A0A2N6MFF2-F1
#
_entry.id   AF-A0A2N6MFF2-F1
#
_cell.length_a   1.000
_cell.length_b   1.000
_cell.length_c   1.000
_cell.angle_alpha   90.00
_cell.angle_beta   90.00
_cell.angle_gamma   90.00
#
_symmetry.space_group_name_H-M   'P 1'
#
loop_
_entity.id
_entity.type
_entity.pdbx_description
1 polymer ?
#
loop_
_entity_poly.entity_id
_entity_poly.type
_entity_poly.pdbx_seq_one_letter_code
_entity_poly.pdbx_strand_id
1 'polypeptide(L)'
;MEFDYFGQHEGSPVNNNRQSLLASGWRPFHREFDWKFLGQLMLHDTQELTQKSLNLASSIAETLGRNNYAWWANLLNIVSENTRYEVEKFWNYITPDPLTPDYRYKDVLNTDTPITQFVSRNSIPIDYVLNRLQEITVMRVLTLLGRPDVITQYYLERNFYFPVEKFVNWERIDVINTVYAYWSKDDVWLQIDPYDRGRRHYSLMAKNLSPLINKATYDLAIMLSGYQSRVGKVQSQFMIRSFPEDIQHFTDIVQQAVLNQNQLAVLVHGKPGTGKTAWTQAVAKEILVSLGFVIFILDHDAIANFVPPTYLERICIIINEADNLAQDRASEVAQHSNKTEHILSLLDGTLYQSVVEDSGMQMQQRLVVLMTCNTTERLDPAMLRKGRVDLMYEFTHLFI
;
A
#
# COMPACT_ATOMS: atom_id res chain seq x y z
N MET A 1 8.90 -21.76 -41.71
CA MET A 1 8.49 -23.17 -41.51
C MET A 1 7.89 -23.27 -40.12
N GLU A 2 6.85 -24.08 -40.02
CA GLU A 2 5.78 -24.06 -39.02
C GLU A 2 6.19 -24.17 -37.55
N PHE A 3 5.31 -23.61 -36.72
CA PHE A 3 5.22 -23.76 -35.28
C PHE A 3 4.83 -25.20 -34.92
N ASP A 4 5.67 -25.90 -34.16
CA ASP A 4 5.27 -27.14 -33.48
C ASP A 4 4.69 -26.82 -32.10
N TYR A 5 3.35 -26.84 -32.05
CA TYR A 5 2.57 -26.98 -30.83
C TYR A 5 2.57 -28.46 -30.41
N PHE A 6 3.39 -28.82 -29.43
CA PHE A 6 3.13 -29.99 -28.59
C PHE A 6 3.45 -29.67 -27.12
N GLY A 7 2.40 -29.34 -26.38
CA GLY A 7 2.42 -29.25 -24.93
C GLY A 7 2.62 -30.62 -24.32
N GLN A 8 3.81 -30.88 -23.78
CA GLN A 8 3.96 -31.82 -22.69
C GLN A 8 3.54 -31.10 -21.40
N HIS A 9 2.33 -31.42 -20.93
CA HIS A 9 1.96 -31.28 -19.52
C HIS A 9 2.84 -32.23 -18.69
N GLU A 10 4.10 -31.87 -18.48
CA GLU A 10 4.86 -32.39 -17.36
C GLU A 10 4.36 -31.68 -16.11
N GLY A 11 3.76 -32.47 -15.24
CA GLY A 11 3.14 -32.01 -14.01
C GLY A 11 4.07 -31.10 -13.22
N SER A 12 3.54 -29.94 -12.86
CA SER A 12 4.06 -29.10 -11.79
C SER A 12 4.52 -30.00 -10.64
N PRO A 13 5.72 -29.80 -10.07
CA PRO A 13 6.13 -30.59 -8.93
C PRO A 13 5.12 -30.31 -7.81
N VAL A 14 4.27 -31.30 -7.54
CA VAL A 14 3.35 -31.28 -6.40
C VAL A 14 4.27 -31.19 -5.18
N ASN A 15 4.24 -30.01 -4.57
CA ASN A 15 5.08 -29.63 -3.45
C ASN A 15 4.77 -30.57 -2.27
N ASN A 16 5.54 -31.65 -2.14
CA ASN A 16 5.39 -32.72 -1.14
C ASN A 16 5.72 -32.28 0.30
N ASN A 17 5.85 -30.97 0.56
CA ASN A 17 6.06 -30.37 1.87
C ASN A 17 4.81 -29.61 2.36
N ARG A 18 3.61 -30.17 2.19
CA ARG A 18 2.44 -29.67 2.92
C ARG A 18 2.57 -30.09 4.38
N GLN A 19 3.29 -29.29 5.17
CA GLN A 19 3.10 -29.30 6.62
C GLN A 19 1.59 -29.13 6.85
N SER A 20 0.99 -30.08 7.57
CA SER A 20 -0.37 -29.91 8.04
C SER A 20 -0.44 -28.56 8.75
N LEU A 21 -1.45 -27.72 8.48
CA LEU A 21 -1.62 -26.44 9.20
C LEU A 21 -1.54 -26.65 10.73
N LEU A 22 -1.95 -27.82 11.21
CA LEU A 22 -1.83 -28.23 12.61
C LEU A 22 -0.37 -28.30 13.10
N ALA A 23 0.55 -28.76 12.26
CA ALA A 23 1.98 -28.85 12.55
C ALA A 23 2.63 -27.45 12.62
N SER A 24 2.17 -26.50 11.82
CA SER A 24 2.60 -25.10 11.89
C SER A 24 1.87 -24.28 12.96
N GLY A 25 1.05 -24.94 13.79
CA GLY A 25 0.48 -24.35 15.00
C GLY A 25 -0.92 -23.77 14.84
N TRP A 26 -1.51 -23.86 13.64
CA TRP A 26 -2.91 -23.52 13.42
C TRP A 26 -3.84 -24.47 14.16
N ARG A 27 -5.00 -23.96 14.55
CA ARG A 27 -6.04 -24.73 15.23
C ARG A 27 -7.34 -24.63 14.44
N PRO A 28 -8.16 -25.70 14.40
CA PRO A 28 -9.51 -25.60 13.86
C PRO A 28 -10.26 -24.48 14.58
N PHE A 29 -10.85 -23.57 13.82
CA PHE A 29 -11.69 -22.51 14.35
C PHE A 29 -13.10 -23.05 14.50
N HIS A 30 -13.51 -23.27 15.75
CA HIS A 30 -14.87 -23.63 16.07
C HIS A 30 -15.64 -22.35 16.39
N ARG A 31 -16.73 -22.11 15.66
CA ARG A 31 -17.61 -20.98 15.92
C ARG A 31 -18.20 -21.13 17.33
N GLU A 32 -18.06 -20.09 18.14
CA GLU A 32 -18.64 -20.06 19.48
C GLU A 32 -20.16 -19.86 19.40
N PHE A 33 -20.88 -20.49 20.33
CA PHE A 33 -22.33 -20.38 20.39
C PHE A 33 -22.74 -19.08 21.07
N ASP A 34 -23.46 -18.22 20.35
CA ASP A 34 -24.02 -16.98 20.90
C ASP A 34 -25.54 -17.11 21.10
N TRP A 35 -25.96 -17.06 22.36
CA TRP A 35 -27.37 -17.09 22.76
C TRP A 35 -28.18 -15.93 22.19
N LYS A 36 -27.58 -14.76 21.99
CA LYS A 36 -28.26 -13.60 21.41
C LYS A 36 -28.53 -13.82 19.92
N PHE A 37 -27.54 -14.33 19.19
CA PHE A 37 -27.67 -14.65 17.78
C PHE A 37 -28.76 -15.72 17.55
N LEU A 38 -28.75 -16.80 18.34
CA LEU A 38 -29.81 -17.81 18.29
C LEU A 38 -31.19 -17.20 18.58
N GLY A 39 -31.29 -16.32 19.58
CA GLY A 39 -32.53 -15.61 19.90
C GLY A 39 -33.05 -14.76 18.73
N GLN A 40 -32.16 -14.06 18.02
CA GLN A 40 -32.51 -13.29 16.83
C GLN A 40 -32.96 -14.18 15.66
N LEU A 41 -32.26 -15.30 15.45
CA LEU A 41 -32.56 -16.30 14.44
C LEU A 41 -33.94 -16.92 14.66
N MET A 42 -34.26 -17.27 15.91
CA MET A 42 -35.58 -17.80 16.30
C MET A 42 -36.72 -16.79 16.10
N LEU A 43 -36.44 -15.48 16.08
CA LEU A 43 -37.46 -14.45 15.86
C LEU A 43 -37.66 -14.12 14.38
N HIS A 44 -36.63 -14.22 13.56
CA HIS A 44 -36.68 -13.80 12.15
C HIS A 44 -36.83 -14.96 11.17
N ASP A 45 -36.33 -16.15 11.49
CA ASP A 45 -36.14 -17.24 10.52
C ASP A 45 -36.54 -18.62 11.08
N THR A 46 -37.76 -18.70 11.61
CA THR A 46 -38.28 -19.94 12.21
C THR A 46 -38.41 -21.09 11.20
N GLN A 47 -38.69 -20.78 9.93
CA GLN A 47 -38.94 -21.81 8.91
C GLN A 47 -37.65 -22.49 8.43
N GLU A 48 -36.58 -21.74 8.17
CA GLU A 48 -35.31 -22.35 7.75
C GLU A 48 -34.64 -23.10 8.91
N LEU A 49 -34.76 -22.57 10.14
CA LEU A 49 -34.28 -23.24 11.35
C LEU A 49 -34.97 -24.59 11.60
N THR A 50 -36.30 -24.63 11.47
CA THR A 50 -37.04 -25.88 11.61
C THR A 50 -36.64 -26.87 10.52
N GLN A 51 -36.52 -26.44 9.26
CA GLN A 51 -36.10 -27.31 8.16
C GLN A 51 -34.70 -27.90 8.38
N LYS A 52 -33.70 -27.08 8.76
CA LYS A 52 -32.33 -27.56 9.02
C LYS A 52 -32.25 -28.46 10.24
N SER A 53 -33.04 -28.19 11.28
CA SER A 53 -33.13 -29.06 12.46
C SER A 53 -33.73 -30.44 12.12
N LEU A 54 -34.75 -30.48 11.26
CA LEU A 54 -35.36 -31.73 10.79
C LEU A 54 -34.42 -32.53 9.89
N ASN A 55 -33.69 -31.86 8.98
CA ASN A 55 -32.68 -32.54 8.15
C ASN A 55 -31.60 -33.19 9.01
N LEU A 56 -31.06 -32.46 10.00
CA LEU A 56 -30.08 -33.00 10.94
C LEU A 56 -30.65 -34.19 11.72
N ALA A 57 -31.86 -34.06 12.27
CA ALA A 57 -32.53 -35.13 13.01
C ALA A 57 -32.76 -36.36 12.13
N SER A 58 -33.16 -36.17 10.87
CA SER A 58 -33.35 -37.24 9.89
C SER A 58 -32.05 -37.96 9.58
N SER A 59 -30.95 -37.25 9.34
CA SER A 59 -29.64 -37.86 9.06
C SER A 59 -29.10 -38.64 10.26
N ILE A 60 -29.30 -38.14 11.48
CA ILE A 60 -28.92 -38.85 12.71
C ILE A 60 -29.81 -40.09 12.92
N ALA A 61 -31.12 -39.98 12.68
CA ALA A 61 -32.04 -41.11 12.80
C ALA A 61 -31.75 -42.20 11.75
N GLU A 62 -31.45 -41.82 10.52
CA GLU A 62 -31.09 -42.75 9.44
C GLU A 62 -29.78 -43.49 9.75
N THR A 63 -28.79 -42.82 10.36
CA THR A 63 -27.53 -43.47 10.74
C THR A 63 -27.66 -44.38 11.96
N LEU A 64 -28.46 -44.00 12.94
CA LEU A 64 -28.72 -44.83 14.13
C LEU A 64 -29.65 -46.01 13.86
N GLY A 65 -30.62 -45.86 12.96
CA GLY A 65 -31.64 -46.84 12.62
C GLY A 65 -31.20 -47.95 11.66
N ARG A 66 -29.92 -48.01 11.27
CA ARG A 66 -29.41 -49.05 10.36
C ARG A 66 -29.35 -50.40 11.07
N ASN A 67 -30.23 -51.33 10.72
CA ASN A 67 -30.27 -52.67 11.33
C ASN A 67 -29.18 -53.63 10.80
N ASN A 68 -28.42 -53.23 9.79
CA ASN A 68 -27.40 -54.07 9.14
C ASN A 68 -26.06 -54.10 9.89
N TYR A 69 -25.89 -53.27 10.93
CA TYR A 69 -24.68 -53.20 11.73
C TYR A 69 -25.01 -53.27 13.21
N ALA A 70 -24.01 -53.59 14.04
CA ALA A 70 -24.15 -53.53 15.49
C ALA A 70 -24.44 -52.08 15.92
N TRP A 71 -25.24 -51.91 16.98
CA TRP A 71 -25.65 -50.60 17.50
C TRP A 71 -24.47 -49.65 17.78
N TRP A 72 -23.32 -50.18 18.22
CA TRP A 72 -22.10 -49.40 18.46
C TRP A 72 -21.42 -48.94 17.16
N ALA A 73 -21.55 -49.72 16.08
CA ALA A 73 -21.03 -49.34 14.76
C ALA A 73 -21.87 -48.21 14.15
N ASN A 74 -23.18 -48.20 14.38
CA ASN A 74 -24.05 -47.07 14.01
C ASN A 74 -23.66 -45.80 14.77
N LEU A 75 -23.30 -45.93 16.06
CA LEU A 75 -22.84 -44.81 16.88
C LEU A 75 -21.50 -44.25 16.38
N LEU A 76 -20.54 -45.10 15.98
CA LEU A 76 -19.31 -44.66 15.32
C LEU A 76 -19.59 -44.00 13.95
N ASN A 77 -20.62 -44.47 13.24
CA ASN A 77 -21.02 -43.94 11.95
C ASN A 77 -21.68 -42.55 12.03
N ILE A 78 -22.09 -42.07 13.22
CA ILE A 78 -22.45 -40.65 13.41
C ILE A 78 -21.25 -39.74 13.14
N VAL A 79 -20.03 -40.24 13.34
CA VAL A 79 -18.77 -39.51 13.05
C VAL A 79 -18.38 -39.64 11.56
N SER A 80 -19.21 -40.30 10.73
CA SER A 80 -18.98 -40.38 9.28
C SER A 80 -19.02 -39.01 8.62
N GLU A 81 -18.33 -38.87 7.49
CA GLU A 81 -18.24 -37.61 6.74
C GLU A 81 -19.60 -37.01 6.40
N ASN A 82 -20.58 -37.86 6.01
CA ASN A 82 -21.91 -37.40 5.62
C ASN A 82 -22.71 -36.81 6.80
N THR A 83 -22.68 -37.46 7.96
CA THR A 83 -23.40 -36.97 9.15
C THR A 83 -22.70 -35.75 9.73
N ARG A 84 -21.37 -35.75 9.72
CA ARG A 84 -20.55 -34.61 10.12
C ARG A 84 -20.83 -33.38 9.26
N TYR A 85 -21.01 -33.54 7.95
CA TYR A 85 -21.39 -32.43 7.05
C TYR A 85 -22.72 -31.78 7.47
N GLU A 86 -23.77 -32.58 7.73
CA GLU A 86 -25.06 -32.04 8.17
C GLU A 86 -24.99 -31.39 9.57
N VAL A 87 -24.19 -31.96 10.47
CA VAL A 87 -23.90 -31.36 11.78
C VAL A 87 -23.17 -30.02 11.63
N GLU A 88 -22.11 -29.95 10.83
CA GLU A 88 -21.37 -28.72 10.57
C GLU A 88 -22.24 -27.66 9.86
N LYS A 89 -23.10 -28.08 8.93
CA LYS A 89 -24.06 -27.20 8.24
C LYS A 89 -25.08 -26.59 9.19
N PHE A 90 -25.64 -27.39 10.09
CA PHE A 90 -26.55 -26.89 11.13
C PHE A 90 -25.80 -25.99 12.12
N TRP A 91 -24.60 -26.40 12.56
CA TRP A 91 -23.78 -25.60 13.46
C TRP A 91 -23.42 -24.24 12.88
N ASN A 92 -23.01 -24.18 11.62
CA ASN A 92 -22.71 -22.93 10.91
C ASN A 92 -23.94 -22.03 10.77
N TYR A 93 -25.15 -22.58 10.68
CA TYR A 93 -26.38 -21.79 10.60
C TYR A 93 -26.78 -21.16 11.94
N ILE A 94 -26.59 -21.88 13.05
CA ILE A 94 -26.98 -21.39 14.39
C ILE A 94 -25.90 -20.54 15.07
N THR A 95 -24.73 -20.40 14.46
CA THR A 95 -23.62 -19.61 14.99
C THR A 95 -23.30 -18.44 14.09
N PRO A 96 -22.88 -17.29 14.65
CA PRO A 96 -22.53 -16.13 13.85
C PRO A 96 -21.39 -16.46 12.89
N ASP A 97 -21.41 -15.83 11.71
CA ASP A 97 -20.32 -15.96 10.77
C ASP A 97 -19.01 -15.41 11.36
N PRO A 98 -17.86 -16.02 11.03
CA PRO A 98 -16.58 -15.47 11.44
C PRO A 98 -16.44 -14.06 10.91
N LEU A 99 -15.68 -13.23 11.61
CA LEU A 99 -15.30 -11.92 11.10
C LEU A 99 -14.61 -12.11 9.73
N THR A 100 -15.20 -11.53 8.70
CA THR A 100 -14.66 -11.49 7.34
C THR A 100 -14.24 -10.06 7.02
N PRO A 101 -13.26 -9.89 6.11
CA PRO A 101 -12.88 -8.57 5.64
C PRO A 101 -14.09 -7.86 5.04
N ASP A 102 -14.35 -6.64 5.48
CA ASP A 102 -15.39 -5.82 4.86
C ASP A 102 -14.84 -5.20 3.57
N TYR A 103 -15.12 -5.84 2.44
CA TYR A 103 -14.72 -5.35 1.11
C TYR A 103 -15.41 -4.02 0.71
N ARG A 104 -16.26 -3.44 1.57
CA ARG A 104 -16.82 -2.09 1.37
C ARG A 104 -15.86 -0.99 1.79
N TYR A 105 -14.72 -1.31 2.42
CA TYR A 105 -13.70 -0.31 2.71
C TYR A 105 -13.21 0.34 1.43
N LYS A 106 -13.12 1.68 1.47
CA LYS A 106 -12.71 2.49 0.32
C LYS A 106 -11.19 2.55 0.17
N ASP A 107 -10.47 2.51 1.29
CA ASP A 107 -9.02 2.62 1.30
C ASP A 107 -8.40 1.23 1.35
N VAL A 108 -7.73 0.87 0.26
CA VAL A 108 -7.01 -0.39 0.12
C VAL A 108 -5.56 -0.10 -0.28
N LEU A 109 -4.61 -0.61 0.50
CA LEU A 109 -3.18 -0.52 0.21
C LEU A 109 -2.62 -1.91 -0.06
N ASN A 110 -2.21 -2.14 -1.30
CA ASN A 110 -1.73 -3.44 -1.78
C ASN A 110 -0.22 -3.44 -2.00
N THR A 111 0.47 -4.56 -1.78
CA THR A 111 1.89 -4.70 -2.16
C THR A 111 2.27 -6.16 -2.34
N ASP A 112 3.23 -6.41 -3.24
CA ASP A 112 3.85 -7.72 -3.38
C ASP A 112 5.19 -7.75 -2.64
N THR A 113 5.49 -8.85 -1.95
CA THR A 113 6.76 -9.01 -1.23
C THR A 113 7.34 -10.41 -1.51
N PRO A 114 8.66 -10.53 -1.79
CA PRO A 114 9.62 -9.46 -2.03
C PRO A 114 9.49 -8.87 -3.45
N ILE A 115 9.74 -7.56 -3.58
CA ILE A 115 9.79 -6.90 -4.89
C ILE A 115 11.12 -7.21 -5.59
N THR A 116 11.04 -7.80 -6.77
CA THR A 116 12.19 -8.09 -7.63
C THR A 116 12.44 -6.93 -8.59
N GLN A 117 13.65 -6.38 -8.59
CA GLN A 117 14.05 -5.36 -9.56
C GLN A 117 14.31 -6.03 -10.92
N PHE A 118 13.50 -5.69 -11.93
CA PHE A 118 13.84 -6.01 -13.31
C PHE A 118 14.82 -4.95 -13.82
N VAL A 119 16.12 -5.25 -13.79
CA VAL A 119 17.17 -4.35 -14.26
C VAL A 119 17.17 -4.34 -15.79
N SER A 120 16.54 -3.33 -16.38
CA SER A 120 16.67 -3.01 -17.79
C SER A 120 17.65 -1.84 -17.94
N ARG A 121 18.56 -1.90 -18.93
CA ARG A 121 19.50 -0.80 -19.20
C ARG A 121 18.82 0.45 -19.78
N ASN A 122 17.57 0.34 -20.21
CA ASN A 122 16.87 1.35 -21.01
C ASN A 122 15.68 2.01 -20.29
N SER A 123 15.37 1.64 -19.04
CA SER A 123 14.23 2.21 -18.31
C SER A 123 14.61 2.59 -16.89
N ILE A 124 14.18 3.78 -16.47
CA ILE A 124 14.28 4.20 -15.07
C ILE A 124 13.33 3.33 -14.26
N PRO A 125 13.78 2.74 -13.14
CA PRO A 125 12.97 1.83 -12.35
C PRO A 125 11.99 2.61 -11.44
N ILE A 126 11.23 3.59 -11.96
CA ILE A 126 10.29 4.39 -11.15
C ILE A 126 9.26 3.47 -10.50
N ASP A 127 8.62 2.61 -11.29
CA ASP A 127 7.61 1.68 -10.80
C ASP A 127 8.17 0.77 -9.71
N TYR A 128 9.39 0.25 -9.89
CA TYR A 128 10.07 -0.55 -8.87
C TYR A 128 10.25 0.23 -7.56
N VAL A 129 10.60 1.51 -7.63
CA VAL A 129 10.87 2.34 -6.45
C VAL A 129 9.59 2.77 -5.76
N LEU A 130 8.55 3.09 -6.52
CA LEU A 130 7.22 3.37 -5.99
C LEU A 130 6.63 2.12 -5.32
N ASN A 131 6.74 0.96 -5.96
CA ASN A 131 6.34 -0.31 -5.37
C ASN A 131 7.17 -0.61 -4.11
N ARG A 132 8.49 -0.35 -4.13
CA ARG A 132 9.38 -0.53 -2.97
C ARG A 132 9.01 0.40 -1.82
N LEU A 133 8.64 1.65 -2.11
CA LEU A 133 8.10 2.58 -1.12
C LEU A 133 6.81 2.04 -0.50
N GLN A 134 5.91 1.51 -1.33
CA GLN A 134 4.64 0.94 -0.90
C GLN A 134 4.85 -0.29 0.00
N GLU A 135 5.76 -1.19 -0.39
CA GLU A 135 6.18 -2.34 0.43
C GLU A 135 6.72 -1.90 1.79
N ILE A 136 7.64 -0.93 1.82
CA ILE A 136 8.18 -0.37 3.07
C ILE A 136 7.05 0.26 3.90
N THR A 137 6.11 0.94 3.27
CA THR A 137 4.97 1.57 3.94
C THR A 137 4.08 0.53 4.59
N VAL A 138 3.66 -0.52 3.86
CA VAL A 138 2.85 -1.62 4.40
C VAL A 138 3.57 -2.31 5.56
N MET A 139 4.85 -2.64 5.40
CA MET A 139 5.62 -3.32 6.46
C MET A 139 5.79 -2.45 7.72
N ARG A 140 5.97 -1.14 7.56
CA ARG A 140 5.99 -0.19 8.67
C ARG A 140 4.61 -0.05 9.33
N VAL A 141 3.53 0.00 8.55
CA VAL A 141 2.16 0.00 9.09
C VAL A 141 1.91 -1.27 9.91
N LEU A 142 2.29 -2.45 9.42
CA LEU A 142 2.19 -3.71 10.16
C LEU A 142 3.01 -3.69 11.46
N THR A 143 4.17 -3.04 11.45
CA THR A 143 5.00 -2.85 12.65
C THR A 143 4.32 -1.92 13.67
N LEU A 144 3.63 -0.86 13.19
CA LEU A 144 2.87 0.07 14.04
C LEU A 144 1.62 -0.58 14.65
N LEU A 145 0.92 -1.42 13.87
CA LEU A 145 -0.25 -2.17 14.32
C LEU A 145 0.13 -3.27 15.32
N GLY A 146 1.33 -3.83 15.21
CA GLY A 146 1.85 -4.81 16.15
C GLY A 146 1.15 -6.17 16.03
N ARG A 147 0.66 -6.72 17.14
CA ARG A 147 0.03 -8.04 17.17
C ARG A 147 -1.45 -7.93 16.77
N PRO A 148 -1.94 -8.73 15.82
CA PRO A 148 -3.36 -8.76 15.46
C PRO A 148 -4.20 -9.40 16.57
N ASP A 149 -5.48 -9.06 16.65
CA ASP A 149 -6.42 -9.66 17.61
C ASP A 149 -6.88 -11.05 17.14
N VAL A 150 -7.02 -11.21 15.82
CA VAL A 150 -7.48 -12.44 15.19
C VAL A 150 -6.65 -12.70 13.94
N ILE A 151 -6.25 -13.95 13.74
CA ILE A 151 -5.63 -14.43 12.51
C ILE A 151 -6.40 -15.68 12.09
N THR A 152 -6.96 -15.68 10.89
CA THR A 152 -7.72 -16.80 10.32
C THR A 152 -7.24 -17.18 8.93
N GLN A 153 -7.53 -18.41 8.54
CA GLN A 153 -7.31 -18.90 7.17
C GLN A 153 -8.37 -19.93 6.84
N TYR A 154 -8.83 -19.91 5.58
CA TYR A 154 -9.73 -20.92 5.05
C TYR A 154 -8.99 -21.96 4.22
N TYR A 155 -9.09 -23.24 4.59
CA TYR A 155 -8.42 -24.35 3.92
C TYR A 155 -9.23 -25.64 4.01
N LEU A 156 -9.38 -26.35 2.88
CA LEU A 156 -10.14 -27.61 2.78
C LEU A 156 -11.52 -27.52 3.44
N GLU A 157 -12.27 -26.49 3.09
CA GLU A 157 -13.64 -26.23 3.59
C GLU A 157 -13.74 -25.98 5.10
N ARG A 158 -12.61 -25.69 5.76
CA ARG A 158 -12.57 -25.43 7.20
C ARG A 158 -11.88 -24.11 7.50
N ASN A 159 -12.40 -23.44 8.51
CA ASN A 159 -11.75 -22.28 9.08
C ASN A 159 -10.71 -22.72 10.11
N PHE A 160 -9.53 -22.13 10.03
CA PHE A 160 -8.47 -22.26 11.00
C PHE A 160 -8.19 -20.90 11.61
N TYR A 161 -7.81 -20.89 12.89
CA TYR A 161 -7.26 -19.71 13.53
C TYR A 161 -5.84 -19.98 13.99
N PHE A 162 -5.03 -18.94 14.00
CA PHE A 162 -3.69 -19.00 14.55
C PHE A 162 -3.68 -18.35 15.94
N PRO A 163 -3.28 -19.06 17.00
CA PRO A 163 -3.19 -18.47 18.34
C PRO A 163 -2.24 -17.28 18.35
N VAL A 164 -2.77 -16.08 18.62
CA VAL A 164 -2.01 -14.82 18.58
C VAL A 164 -0.82 -14.82 19.55
N GLU A 165 -0.88 -15.57 20.64
CA GLU A 165 0.24 -15.73 21.59
C GLU A 165 1.49 -16.33 20.95
N LYS A 166 1.32 -17.14 19.89
CA LYS A 166 2.42 -17.76 19.14
C LYS A 166 2.92 -16.89 18.00
N PHE A 167 2.26 -15.76 17.73
CA PHE A 167 2.62 -14.88 16.63
C PHE A 167 3.94 -14.16 16.92
N VAL A 168 4.90 -14.31 16.01
CA VAL A 168 6.21 -13.65 16.09
C VAL A 168 6.38 -12.65 14.95
N ASN A 169 6.22 -13.10 13.71
CA ASN A 169 6.32 -12.27 12.52
C ASN A 169 5.48 -12.84 11.36
N TRP A 170 5.19 -12.00 10.38
CA TRP A 170 4.41 -12.39 9.20
C TRP A 170 5.13 -13.41 8.32
N GLU A 171 6.45 -13.34 8.20
CA GLU A 171 7.25 -14.24 7.35
C GLU A 171 7.17 -15.72 7.78
N ARG A 172 7.04 -16.01 9.07
CA ARG A 172 6.96 -17.39 9.59
C ARG A 172 5.57 -18.00 9.53
N ILE A 173 4.53 -17.20 9.27
CA ILE A 173 3.19 -17.75 9.08
C ILE A 173 3.17 -18.51 7.74
N ASP A 174 2.72 -19.75 7.79
CA ASP A 174 2.39 -20.52 6.59
C ASP A 174 1.12 -19.99 5.95
N VAL A 175 1.23 -19.56 4.70
CA VAL A 175 0.13 -19.04 3.88
C VAL A 175 -0.12 -20.07 2.78
N ILE A 176 -1.17 -20.90 2.91
CA ILE A 176 -1.51 -21.92 1.89
C ILE A 176 -2.50 -21.38 0.87
N ASN A 177 -3.56 -20.73 1.37
CA ASN A 177 -4.51 -19.94 0.59
C ASN A 177 -4.44 -18.51 1.18
N THR A 178 -5.58 -17.85 1.35
CA THR A 178 -5.65 -16.52 1.93
C THR A 178 -5.62 -16.55 3.46
N VAL A 179 -4.68 -15.82 4.06
CA VAL A 179 -4.68 -15.53 5.49
C VAL A 179 -5.32 -14.16 5.72
N TYR A 180 -6.19 -14.08 6.70
CA TYR A 180 -6.79 -12.85 7.16
C TYR A 180 -6.30 -12.52 8.57
N ALA A 181 -6.06 -11.25 8.83
CA ALA A 181 -5.81 -10.76 10.17
C ALA A 181 -6.58 -9.47 10.43
N TYR A 182 -6.99 -9.28 11.68
CA TYR A 182 -7.82 -8.14 12.07
C TYR A 182 -7.29 -7.48 13.34
N TRP A 183 -7.34 -6.14 13.33
CA TRP A 183 -7.08 -5.28 14.49
C TRP A 183 -8.35 -4.49 14.82
N SER A 184 -8.99 -4.87 15.91
CA SER A 184 -10.24 -4.27 16.39
C SER A 184 -10.08 -2.81 16.83
N LYS A 185 -8.91 -2.45 17.36
CA LYS A 185 -8.62 -1.09 17.85
C LYS A 185 -8.63 -0.04 16.75
N ASP A 186 -8.00 -0.36 15.62
CA ASP A 186 -7.83 0.55 14.49
C ASP A 186 -8.81 0.24 13.34
N ASP A 187 -9.64 -0.80 13.48
CA ASP A 187 -10.58 -1.32 12.46
C ASP A 187 -9.87 -1.60 11.12
N VAL A 188 -8.74 -2.31 11.19
CA VAL A 188 -7.89 -2.64 10.04
C VAL A 188 -7.92 -4.13 9.77
N TRP A 189 -8.09 -4.48 8.50
CA TRP A 189 -7.95 -5.82 7.97
C TRP A 189 -6.65 -5.95 7.19
N LEU A 190 -5.99 -7.08 7.35
CA LEU A 190 -4.92 -7.53 6.48
C LEU A 190 -5.35 -8.82 5.79
N GLN A 191 -5.23 -8.86 4.48
CA GLN A 191 -5.35 -10.05 3.66
C GLN A 191 -3.97 -10.37 3.08
N ILE A 192 -3.54 -11.64 3.21
CA ILE A 192 -2.28 -12.14 2.66
C ILE A 192 -2.60 -13.28 1.71
N ASP A 193 -2.33 -13.08 0.43
CA ASP A 193 -2.49 -14.09 -0.60
C ASP A 193 -1.13 -14.65 -1.05
N PRO A 194 -1.03 -15.97 -1.29
CA PRO A 194 0.17 -16.56 -1.84
C PRO A 194 0.25 -16.17 -3.32
N TYR A 195 1.37 -15.57 -3.72
CA TYR A 195 1.64 -15.10 -5.07
C TYR A 195 2.76 -15.93 -5.71
N ASP A 196 2.90 -15.88 -7.03
CA ASP A 196 3.80 -16.75 -7.80
C ASP A 196 5.26 -16.71 -7.26
N ARG A 197 5.90 -17.89 -7.26
CA ARG A 197 7.30 -18.13 -6.84
C ARG A 197 7.60 -17.76 -5.38
N GLY A 198 6.64 -17.97 -4.46
CA GLY A 198 6.84 -17.75 -3.03
C GLY A 198 6.76 -16.28 -2.61
N ARG A 199 6.26 -15.41 -3.50
CA ARG A 199 5.87 -14.05 -3.16
C ARG A 199 4.56 -14.06 -2.39
N ARG A 200 4.29 -12.99 -1.66
CA ARG A 200 3.03 -12.79 -0.94
C ARG A 200 2.46 -11.44 -1.34
N HIS A 201 1.18 -11.42 -1.65
CA HIS A 201 0.42 -10.21 -1.86
C HIS A 201 -0.20 -9.81 -0.52
N TYR A 202 0.11 -8.61 -0.05
CA TYR A 202 -0.46 -8.04 1.17
C TYR A 202 -1.47 -6.97 0.78
N SER A 203 -2.68 -7.06 1.30
CA SER A 203 -3.74 -6.07 1.13
C SER A 203 -4.21 -5.58 2.49
N LEU A 204 -3.91 -4.31 2.81
CA LEU A 204 -4.44 -3.62 3.98
C LEU A 204 -5.73 -2.91 3.62
N MET A 205 -6.77 -3.09 4.42
CA MET A 205 -8.09 -2.51 4.20
C MET A 205 -8.59 -1.88 5.49
N ALA A 206 -9.03 -0.63 5.42
CA ALA A 206 -9.65 0.04 6.58
C ALA A 206 -10.58 1.16 6.11
N LYS A 207 -11.37 1.72 7.03
CA LYS A 207 -12.19 2.92 6.72
C LYS A 207 -11.34 4.15 6.43
N ASN A 208 -10.17 4.25 7.06
CA ASN A 208 -9.25 5.36 6.92
C ASN A 208 -7.83 4.88 7.27
N LEU A 209 -6.99 4.63 6.26
CA LEU A 209 -5.61 4.16 6.46
C LEU A 209 -4.61 5.28 6.72
N SER A 210 -5.01 6.52 6.49
CA SER A 210 -4.10 7.65 6.29
C SER A 210 -3.34 8.07 7.55
N PRO A 211 -3.92 8.05 8.76
CA PRO A 211 -3.16 8.25 9.99
C PRO A 211 -2.04 7.22 10.20
N LEU A 212 -2.26 5.97 9.76
CA LEU A 212 -1.25 4.91 9.86
C LEU A 212 -0.17 5.07 8.78
N ILE A 213 -0.59 5.40 7.55
CA ILE A 213 0.32 5.68 6.43
C ILE A 213 1.22 6.86 6.78
N ASN A 214 0.68 7.98 7.23
CA ASN A 214 1.45 9.17 7.60
C ASN A 214 2.49 8.89 8.71
N LYS A 215 2.16 8.04 9.68
CA LYS A 215 3.11 7.60 10.71
C LYS A 215 4.18 6.67 10.14
N ALA A 216 3.80 5.77 9.24
CA ALA A 216 4.72 4.82 8.60
C ALA A 216 5.68 5.52 7.63
N THR A 217 5.21 6.55 6.92
CA THR A 217 5.99 7.29 5.92
C THR A 217 6.78 8.45 6.51
N TYR A 218 6.66 8.70 7.81
CA TYR A 218 7.47 9.70 8.50
C TYR A 218 8.97 9.47 8.26
N ASP A 219 9.67 10.56 7.92
CA ASP A 219 11.11 10.58 7.65
C ASP A 219 11.52 9.64 6.49
N LEU A 220 10.60 9.36 5.55
CA LEU A 220 10.93 8.70 4.29
C LEU A 220 11.25 9.71 3.19
N ALA A 221 12.31 9.39 2.45
CA ALA A 221 12.75 10.08 1.27
C ALA A 221 13.08 9.08 0.16
N ILE A 222 12.78 9.49 -1.07
CA ILE A 222 13.11 8.75 -2.28
C ILE A 222 14.02 9.63 -3.13
N MET A 223 15.10 9.04 -3.64
CA MET A 223 15.96 9.68 -4.62
C MET A 223 15.96 8.84 -5.89
N LEU A 224 15.63 9.48 -7.01
CA LEU A 224 15.65 8.91 -8.35
C LEU A 224 16.61 9.74 -9.20
N SER A 225 17.83 9.21 -9.38
CA SER A 225 18.86 9.86 -10.19
C SER A 225 19.45 8.90 -11.22
N GLY A 226 19.09 9.11 -12.49
CA GLY A 226 19.42 8.21 -13.59
C GLY A 226 19.05 6.76 -13.28
N TYR A 227 20.07 5.90 -13.13
CA TYR A 227 19.92 4.47 -12.82
C TYR A 227 19.94 4.15 -11.32
N GLN A 228 20.30 5.13 -10.48
CA GLN A 228 20.36 4.95 -9.03
C GLN A 228 19.02 5.34 -8.42
N SER A 229 18.48 4.41 -7.66
CA SER A 229 17.30 4.66 -6.85
C SER A 229 17.57 4.28 -5.41
N ARG A 230 17.11 5.12 -4.48
CA ARG A 230 17.27 4.89 -3.05
C ARG A 230 16.01 5.31 -2.33
N VAL A 231 15.55 4.46 -1.42
CA VAL A 231 14.55 4.81 -0.41
C VAL A 231 15.26 4.86 0.93
N GLY A 232 15.15 5.98 1.63
CA GLY A 232 15.91 6.25 2.85
C GLY A 232 15.37 7.46 3.60
N LYS A 233 16.27 8.25 4.19
CA LYS A 233 15.96 9.49 4.91
C LYS A 233 16.58 10.67 4.20
N VAL A 234 16.00 11.87 4.34
CA VAL A 234 16.62 13.09 3.82
C VAL A 234 17.88 13.38 4.63
N GLN A 235 19.02 13.43 3.95
CA GLN A 235 20.25 13.96 4.53
C GLN A 235 20.39 15.42 4.11
N SER A 236 20.55 16.30 5.10
CA SER A 236 20.96 17.68 4.89
C SER A 236 22.32 17.88 5.56
N GLN A 237 23.26 18.43 4.80
CA GLN A 237 24.60 18.80 5.29
C GLN A 237 24.57 20.09 6.12
N PHE A 238 23.62 20.97 5.83
CA PHE A 238 23.51 22.31 6.41
C PHE A 238 22.15 22.49 7.07
N MET A 239 22.10 23.36 8.09
CA MET A 239 20.87 23.71 8.78
C MET A 239 20.31 25.02 8.23
N ILE A 240 19.00 25.27 8.35
CA ILE A 240 18.40 26.51 7.82
C ILE A 240 19.07 27.76 8.43
N ARG A 241 19.42 27.72 9.72
CA ARG A 241 20.14 28.79 10.43
C ARG A 241 21.55 29.12 9.90
N SER A 242 22.13 28.24 9.08
CA SER A 242 23.47 28.48 8.51
C SER A 242 23.43 29.30 7.22
N PHE A 243 22.24 29.49 6.64
CA PHE A 243 22.06 30.33 5.47
C PHE A 243 22.00 31.83 5.87
N PRO A 244 22.36 32.75 4.96
CA PRO A 244 22.16 34.20 5.14
C PRO A 244 20.74 34.59 5.60
N GLU A 245 20.62 35.73 6.31
CA GLU A 245 19.35 36.19 6.91
C GLU A 245 18.23 36.40 5.88
N ASP A 246 18.57 36.84 4.67
CA ASP A 246 17.63 37.04 3.56
C ASP A 246 17.02 35.69 3.10
N ILE A 247 17.84 34.64 3.02
CA ILE A 247 17.39 33.28 2.71
C ILE A 247 16.57 32.69 3.86
N GLN A 248 16.92 32.99 5.13
CA GLN A 248 16.12 32.58 6.28
C GLN A 248 14.73 33.22 6.24
N HIS A 249 14.64 34.53 6.00
CA HIS A 249 13.36 35.23 5.85
C HIS A 249 12.54 34.67 4.69
N PHE A 250 13.17 34.35 3.56
CA PHE A 250 12.50 33.67 2.45
C PHE A 250 11.99 32.28 2.85
N THR A 251 12.77 31.54 3.64
CA THR A 251 12.38 30.23 4.16
C THR A 251 11.15 30.32 5.07
N ASP A 252 11.04 31.36 5.89
CA ASP A 252 9.86 31.61 6.72
C ASP A 252 8.61 31.86 5.87
N ILE A 253 8.74 32.60 4.77
CA ILE A 253 7.64 32.81 3.81
C ILE A 253 7.22 31.47 3.19
N VAL A 254 8.17 30.64 2.77
CA VAL A 254 7.89 29.30 2.23
C VAL A 254 7.17 28.46 3.26
N GLN A 255 7.63 28.46 4.52
CA GLN A 255 6.98 27.70 5.60
C GLN A 255 5.52 28.13 5.81
N GLN A 256 5.24 29.42 5.82
CA GLN A 256 3.87 29.93 5.94
C GLN A 256 3.01 29.53 4.74
N ALA A 257 3.57 29.59 3.53
CA ALA A 257 2.85 29.22 2.31
C ALA A 257 2.48 27.72 2.29
N VAL A 258 3.40 26.83 2.73
CA VAL A 258 3.15 25.38 2.85
C VAL A 258 1.97 25.06 3.78
N LEU A 259 1.74 25.88 4.80
CA LEU A 259 0.64 25.68 5.74
C LEU A 259 -0.71 26.15 5.18
N ASN A 260 -0.69 27.21 4.36
CA ASN A 260 -1.89 27.90 3.86
C ASN A 260 -2.40 27.34 2.52
N GLN A 261 -1.53 26.77 1.70
CA GLN A 261 -1.86 26.30 0.36
C GLN A 261 -1.78 24.77 0.28
N ASN A 262 -2.68 24.16 -0.50
CA ASN A 262 -2.61 22.72 -0.78
C ASN A 262 -1.55 22.39 -1.83
N GLN A 263 -1.27 23.33 -2.74
CA GLN A 263 -0.26 23.20 -3.76
C GLN A 263 0.64 24.43 -3.69
N LEU A 264 1.95 24.21 -3.61
CA LEU A 264 2.95 25.26 -3.59
C LEU A 264 4.11 24.89 -4.50
N ALA A 265 4.46 25.77 -5.42
CA ALA A 265 5.67 25.64 -6.23
C ALA A 265 6.65 26.78 -5.94
N VAL A 266 7.86 26.42 -5.52
CA VAL A 266 8.95 27.34 -5.17
C VAL A 266 10.10 27.14 -6.14
N LEU A 267 10.53 28.22 -6.79
CA LEU A 267 11.70 28.22 -7.68
C LEU A 267 12.82 29.08 -7.08
N VAL A 268 13.98 28.48 -6.88
CA VAL A 268 15.20 29.19 -6.46
C VAL A 268 16.19 29.23 -7.62
N HIS A 269 16.64 30.43 -7.99
CA HIS A 269 17.62 30.61 -9.06
C HIS A 269 18.86 31.37 -8.57
N GLY A 270 19.97 31.27 -9.31
CA GLY A 270 21.21 32.01 -8.99
C GLY A 270 22.45 31.29 -9.50
N LYS A 271 23.63 31.92 -9.33
CA LYS A 271 24.89 31.35 -9.82
C LYS A 271 25.19 29.96 -9.21
N PRO A 272 25.92 29.08 -9.91
CA PRO A 272 26.43 27.85 -9.31
C PRO A 272 27.24 28.15 -8.03
N GLY A 273 27.14 27.29 -7.02
CA GLY A 273 27.84 27.48 -5.75
C GLY A 273 27.14 28.39 -4.73
N THR A 274 25.92 28.89 -5.01
CA THR A 274 25.16 29.71 -4.04
C THR A 274 24.36 28.90 -3.01
N GLY A 275 24.50 27.56 -2.98
CA GLY A 275 23.87 26.72 -1.95
C GLY A 275 22.40 26.34 -2.19
N LYS A 276 21.86 26.56 -3.40
CA LYS A 276 20.45 26.27 -3.75
C LYS A 276 20.00 24.84 -3.40
N THR A 277 20.78 23.83 -3.80
CA THR A 277 20.49 22.41 -3.50
C THR A 277 20.64 22.08 -2.02
N ALA A 278 21.60 22.71 -1.33
CA ALA A 278 21.74 22.54 0.11
C ALA A 278 20.53 23.13 0.86
N TRP A 279 19.99 24.26 0.38
CA TRP A 279 18.81 24.89 0.94
C TRP A 279 17.56 24.01 0.77
N THR A 280 17.32 23.44 -0.42
CA THR A 280 16.14 22.56 -0.61
C THR A 280 16.20 21.33 0.28
N GLN A 281 17.38 20.73 0.47
CA GLN A 281 17.58 19.61 1.39
C GLN A 281 17.36 20.02 2.86
N ALA A 282 17.81 21.20 3.26
CA ALA A 282 17.61 21.73 4.62
C ALA A 282 16.12 21.99 4.90
N VAL A 283 15.41 22.65 3.98
CA VAL A 283 13.97 22.88 4.06
C VAL A 283 13.19 21.57 4.11
N ALA A 284 13.55 20.62 3.24
CA ALA A 284 12.89 19.31 3.22
C ALA A 284 13.04 18.59 4.56
N LYS A 285 14.25 18.57 5.13
CA LYS A 285 14.54 17.86 6.38
C LYS A 285 13.96 18.54 7.61
N GLU A 286 14.10 19.86 7.75
CA GLU A 286 13.73 20.58 8.98
C GLU A 286 12.24 20.95 9.01
N ILE A 287 11.67 21.34 7.87
CA ILE A 287 10.30 21.83 7.78
C ILE A 287 9.37 20.73 7.25
N LEU A 288 9.61 20.22 6.04
CA LEU A 288 8.63 19.38 5.36
C LEU A 288 8.48 17.99 6.00
N VAL A 289 9.58 17.34 6.38
CA VAL A 289 9.54 16.06 7.12
C VAL A 289 8.81 16.22 8.46
N SER A 290 9.04 17.32 9.18
CA SER A 290 8.31 17.63 10.44
C SER A 290 6.81 17.80 10.23
N LEU A 291 6.41 18.29 9.05
CA LEU A 291 5.02 18.41 8.62
C LEU A 291 4.47 17.10 7.99
N GLY A 292 5.24 16.01 7.98
CA GLY A 292 4.81 14.70 7.49
C GLY A 292 4.82 14.55 5.96
N PHE A 293 5.57 15.39 5.24
CA PHE A 293 5.75 15.23 3.80
C PHE A 293 6.73 14.09 3.49
N VAL A 294 6.36 13.26 2.52
CA VAL A 294 7.28 12.31 1.90
C VAL A 294 8.06 13.03 0.80
N ILE A 295 9.38 12.94 0.86
CA ILE A 295 10.26 13.72 0.00
C ILE A 295 10.70 12.88 -1.21
N PHE A 296 10.48 13.40 -2.42
CA PHE A 296 10.89 12.81 -3.68
C PHE A 296 11.92 13.73 -4.34
N ILE A 297 13.18 13.29 -4.41
CA ILE A 297 14.25 13.98 -5.14
C ILE A 297 14.31 13.34 -6.52
N LEU A 298 13.84 14.08 -7.54
CA LEU A 298 13.67 13.57 -8.90
C LEU A 298 14.58 14.31 -9.87
N ASP A 299 15.32 13.55 -10.66
CA ASP A 299 16.04 14.06 -11.83
C ASP A 299 15.10 14.23 -13.04
N HIS A 300 15.63 14.84 -14.10
CA HIS A 300 14.91 15.17 -15.33
C HIS A 300 14.06 14.04 -15.90
N ASP A 301 14.67 12.88 -16.10
CA ASP A 301 13.96 11.78 -16.76
C ASP A 301 13.00 11.05 -15.82
N ALA A 302 13.21 11.18 -14.51
CA ALA A 302 12.33 10.59 -13.50
C ALA A 302 11.01 11.35 -13.40
N ILE A 303 11.04 12.68 -13.43
CA ILE A 303 9.81 13.48 -13.28
C ILE A 303 8.83 13.28 -14.42
N ALA A 304 9.31 13.06 -15.65
CA ALA A 304 8.47 12.89 -16.83
C ALA A 304 7.55 11.66 -16.76
N ASN A 305 7.91 10.66 -15.97
CA ASN A 305 7.13 9.44 -15.78
C ASN A 305 6.65 9.30 -14.33
N PHE A 306 6.83 10.33 -13.50
CA PHE A 306 6.45 10.28 -12.10
C PHE A 306 4.95 10.52 -11.97
N VAL A 307 4.27 9.57 -11.32
CA VAL A 307 2.90 9.73 -10.86
C VAL A 307 2.90 9.73 -9.33
N PRO A 308 2.37 10.79 -8.70
CA PRO A 308 2.23 10.87 -7.26
C PRO A 308 1.42 9.68 -6.71
N PRO A 309 1.93 8.96 -5.70
CA PRO A 309 1.20 7.85 -5.10
C PRO A 309 -0.09 8.34 -4.42
N THR A 310 -1.23 7.77 -4.78
CA THR A 310 -2.57 8.19 -4.31
C THR A 310 -2.77 7.99 -2.80
N TYR A 311 -2.07 7.02 -2.21
CA TYR A 311 -2.17 6.70 -0.79
C TYR A 311 -1.40 7.68 0.12
N LEU A 312 -0.59 8.59 -0.45
CA LEU A 312 0.17 9.59 0.31
C LEU A 312 -0.59 10.91 0.37
N GLU A 313 -0.83 11.44 1.57
CA GLU A 313 -1.50 12.75 1.72
C GLU A 313 -0.58 13.94 1.46
N ARG A 314 0.72 13.82 1.74
CA ARG A 314 1.65 14.96 1.72
C ARG A 314 2.91 14.58 0.96
N ILE A 315 3.11 15.22 -0.19
CA ILE A 315 4.18 14.90 -1.13
C ILE A 315 5.00 16.15 -1.38
N CYS A 316 6.32 16.05 -1.22
CA CYS A 316 7.25 17.07 -1.67
C CYS A 316 8.07 16.53 -2.83
N ILE A 317 8.13 17.27 -3.93
CA ILE A 317 9.00 16.97 -5.07
C ILE A 317 10.12 17.99 -5.12
N ILE A 318 11.36 17.53 -5.05
CA ILE A 318 12.56 18.35 -5.21
C ILE A 318 13.13 18.07 -6.59
N ILE A 319 13.28 19.14 -7.36
CA ILE A 319 13.79 19.13 -8.72
C ILE A 319 15.07 19.95 -8.73
N ASN A 320 16.20 19.29 -9.01
CA ASN A 320 17.47 19.97 -9.18
C ASN A 320 17.71 20.29 -10.65
N GLU A 321 18.31 21.44 -10.92
CA GLU A 321 18.67 21.87 -12.28
C GLU A 321 17.45 21.88 -13.23
N ALA A 322 16.38 22.54 -12.79
CA ALA A 322 15.14 22.66 -13.56
C ALA A 322 15.35 23.36 -14.92
N ASP A 323 16.44 24.11 -15.10
CA ASP A 323 16.86 24.65 -16.40
C ASP A 323 17.18 23.57 -17.44
N ASN A 324 17.52 22.35 -17.02
CA ASN A 324 17.65 21.22 -17.92
C ASN A 324 16.30 20.60 -18.32
N LEU A 325 15.23 20.83 -17.54
CA LEU A 325 13.87 20.31 -17.81
C LEU A 325 13.17 20.97 -18.97
N ALA A 326 13.41 22.26 -19.15
CA ALA A 326 12.57 23.11 -19.97
C ALA A 326 13.39 23.77 -21.08
N GLN A 327 14.20 22.99 -21.80
CA GLN A 327 14.91 23.50 -22.97
C GLN A 327 13.91 24.02 -24.01
N ASP A 328 14.21 25.20 -24.53
CA ASP A 328 13.32 26.02 -25.35
C ASP A 328 12.74 25.21 -26.53
N ARG A 329 11.40 25.24 -26.67
CA ARG A 329 10.60 24.41 -27.62
C ARG A 329 11.01 24.57 -29.09
N ALA A 330 11.86 25.56 -29.39
CA ALA A 330 12.36 25.87 -30.71
C ALA A 330 13.48 24.92 -31.21
N SER A 331 14.08 24.13 -30.32
CA SER A 331 15.21 23.24 -30.65
C SER A 331 14.82 21.78 -30.36
N GLU A 332 14.65 20.97 -31.41
CA GLU A 332 14.55 19.49 -31.39
C GLU A 332 13.19 18.82 -31.03
N VAL A 333 12.33 18.81 -32.05
CA VAL A 333 11.50 17.69 -32.57
C VAL A 333 10.94 16.64 -31.57
N ALA A 334 9.64 16.78 -31.33
CA ALA A 334 8.62 15.74 -31.06
C ALA A 334 8.71 14.83 -29.82
N GLN A 335 9.87 14.58 -29.19
CA GLN A 335 9.93 13.77 -27.95
C GLN A 335 9.94 14.60 -26.66
N HIS A 336 10.33 15.88 -26.74
CA HIS A 336 10.34 16.79 -25.59
C HIS A 336 8.96 17.39 -25.25
N SER A 337 7.97 17.31 -26.15
CA SER A 337 6.64 17.90 -25.88
C SER A 337 5.91 17.18 -24.75
N ASN A 338 5.92 15.84 -24.75
CA ASN A 338 5.17 15.05 -23.76
C ASN A 338 5.79 15.17 -22.36
N LYS A 339 7.13 15.21 -22.25
CA LYS A 339 7.82 15.37 -20.96
C LYS A 339 7.54 16.75 -20.35
N THR A 340 7.66 17.80 -21.14
CA THR A 340 7.40 19.18 -20.70
C THR A 340 5.94 19.37 -20.33
N GLU A 341 5.01 18.79 -21.10
CA GLU A 341 3.57 18.80 -20.80
C GLU A 341 3.23 18.06 -19.50
N HIS A 342 3.87 16.92 -19.23
CA HIS A 342 3.70 16.20 -17.95
C HIS A 342 4.19 17.04 -16.77
N ILE A 343 5.35 17.69 -16.88
CA ILE A 343 5.86 18.57 -15.82
C ILE A 343 4.95 19.78 -15.62
N LEU A 344 4.47 20.38 -16.70
CA LEU A 344 3.53 21.50 -16.63
C LEU A 344 2.21 21.10 -15.97
N SER A 345 1.70 19.90 -16.26
CA SER A 345 0.46 19.41 -15.68
C SER A 345 0.63 18.92 -14.24
N LEU A 346 1.84 18.51 -13.83
CA LEU A 346 2.21 18.36 -12.42
C LEU A 346 2.21 19.74 -11.71
N LEU A 347 2.80 20.77 -12.32
CA LEU A 347 2.84 22.13 -11.73
C LEU A 347 1.47 22.81 -11.71
N ASP A 348 0.61 22.55 -12.70
CA ASP A 348 -0.77 23.05 -12.76
C ASP A 348 -1.71 22.32 -11.79
N GLY A 349 -1.28 21.19 -11.23
CA GLY A 349 -2.12 20.35 -10.36
C GLY A 349 -3.14 19.50 -11.10
N THR A 350 -3.21 19.56 -12.44
CA THR A 350 -4.21 18.84 -13.24
C THR A 350 -4.00 17.33 -13.25
N LEU A 351 -2.74 16.88 -13.32
CA LEU A 351 -2.42 15.45 -13.19
C LEU A 351 -2.78 14.90 -11.80
N TYR A 352 -2.66 15.73 -10.77
CA TYR A 352 -3.02 15.33 -9.42
C TYR A 352 -4.52 15.14 -9.30
N GLN A 353 -5.31 16.09 -9.82
CA GLN A 353 -6.77 16.02 -9.78
C GLN A 353 -7.28 14.79 -10.54
N SER A 354 -6.76 14.49 -11.73
CA SER A 354 -7.20 13.33 -12.51
C SER A 354 -6.87 12.01 -11.81
N VAL A 355 -5.67 11.88 -11.22
CA VAL A 355 -5.25 10.65 -10.55
C VAL A 355 -6.02 10.42 -9.25
N VAL A 356 -6.34 11.47 -8.50
CA VAL A 356 -7.16 11.38 -7.29
C VAL A 356 -8.59 10.95 -7.64
N GLU A 357 -9.20 11.54 -8.67
CA GLU A 357 -10.56 11.20 -9.13
C GLU A 357 -10.67 9.72 -9.54
N ASP A 358 -9.71 9.20 -10.31
CA ASP A 358 -9.71 7.81 -10.77
C ASP A 358 -9.54 6.80 -9.62
N SER A 359 -8.80 7.18 -8.57
CA SER A 359 -8.50 6.28 -7.45
C SER A 359 -9.65 6.10 -6.47
N GLY A 360 -10.68 6.94 -6.52
CA GLY A 360 -11.81 6.92 -5.57
C GLY A 360 -11.44 7.26 -4.12
N MET A 361 -10.17 7.56 -3.84
CA MET A 361 -9.68 8.00 -2.54
C MET A 361 -10.11 9.46 -2.30
N GLN A 362 -10.82 9.73 -1.21
CA GLN A 362 -11.32 11.08 -0.88
C GLN A 362 -10.28 11.98 -0.21
N MET A 363 -8.98 11.65 -0.31
CA MET A 363 -7.92 12.38 0.39
C MET A 363 -7.55 13.67 -0.32
N GLN A 364 -7.60 14.80 0.40
CA GLN A 364 -6.99 16.04 -0.07
C GLN A 364 -5.46 15.93 0.04
N GLN A 365 -4.81 15.55 -1.06
CA GLN A 365 -3.36 15.54 -1.15
C GLN A 365 -2.82 16.98 -1.14
N ARG A 366 -1.70 17.18 -0.43
CA ARG A 366 -0.91 18.42 -0.44
C ARG A 366 0.40 18.19 -1.18
N LEU A 367 0.68 19.06 -2.14
CA LEU A 367 1.87 19.02 -2.96
C LEU A 367 2.75 20.24 -2.71
N VAL A 368 4.03 20.00 -2.46
CA VAL A 368 5.07 21.05 -2.48
C VAL A 368 6.09 20.69 -3.55
N VAL A 369 6.38 21.61 -4.46
CA VAL A 369 7.41 21.45 -5.49
C VAL A 369 8.52 22.46 -5.21
N LEU A 370 9.73 21.97 -4.91
CA LEU A 370 10.93 22.78 -4.73
C LEU A 370 11.83 22.61 -5.96
N MET A 371 12.03 23.68 -6.70
CA MET A 371 12.86 23.71 -7.91
C MET A 371 14.10 24.55 -7.68
N THR A 372 15.23 24.10 -8.22
CA THR A 372 16.46 24.91 -8.30
C THR A 372 16.89 25.04 -9.76
N CYS A 373 17.33 26.23 -10.19
CA CYS A 373 17.94 26.43 -11.51
C CYS A 373 19.15 27.36 -11.43
N ASN A 374 20.05 27.28 -12.42
CA ASN A 374 21.18 28.20 -12.49
C ASN A 374 20.82 29.50 -13.20
N THR A 375 20.07 29.41 -14.30
CA THR A 375 19.57 30.57 -15.05
C THR A 375 18.09 30.42 -15.35
N THR A 376 17.34 31.52 -15.24
CA THR A 376 15.90 31.56 -15.58
C THR A 376 15.66 31.70 -17.08
N GLU A 377 16.64 32.21 -17.84
CA GLU A 377 16.54 32.42 -19.30
C GLU A 377 16.32 31.12 -20.08
N ARG A 378 16.77 29.98 -19.56
CA ARG A 378 16.64 28.67 -20.21
C ARG A 378 15.33 27.98 -19.92
N LEU A 379 14.50 28.52 -19.02
CA LEU A 379 13.22 27.92 -18.65
C LEU A 379 12.14 28.31 -19.65
N ASP A 380 11.28 27.35 -20.04
CA ASP A 380 10.05 27.63 -20.78
C ASP A 380 9.26 28.73 -20.04
N PRO A 381 8.97 29.89 -20.68
CA PRO A 381 8.19 30.96 -20.09
C PRO A 381 6.82 30.51 -19.58
N ALA A 382 6.29 29.41 -20.11
CA ALA A 382 5.06 28.80 -19.63
C ALA A 382 5.19 28.25 -18.19
N MET A 383 6.36 27.78 -17.76
CA MET A 383 6.60 27.31 -16.39
C MET A 383 6.52 28.46 -15.37
N LEU A 384 6.94 29.66 -15.76
CA LEU A 384 7.02 30.84 -14.89
C LEU A 384 5.69 31.58 -14.73
N ARG A 385 4.60 31.07 -15.32
CA ARG A 385 3.28 31.68 -15.21
C ARG A 385 2.72 31.53 -13.80
N LYS A 386 2.00 32.56 -13.37
CA LYS A 386 1.29 32.57 -12.09
C LYS A 386 0.35 31.37 -12.01
N GLY A 387 0.46 30.58 -10.94
CA GLY A 387 -0.27 29.31 -10.75
C GLY A 387 0.59 28.06 -10.98
N ARG A 388 1.77 28.18 -11.59
CA ARG A 388 2.76 27.10 -11.75
C ARG A 388 4.00 27.28 -10.88
N VAL A 389 4.41 28.53 -10.69
CA VAL A 389 5.42 28.94 -9.71
C VAL A 389 4.79 30.04 -8.86
N ASP A 390 4.70 29.80 -7.56
CA ASP A 390 4.08 30.71 -6.60
C ASP A 390 5.11 31.64 -5.95
N LEU A 391 6.28 31.09 -5.62
CA LEU A 391 7.37 31.81 -4.98
C LEU A 391 8.65 31.66 -5.81
N MET A 392 9.33 32.78 -6.04
CA MET A 392 10.62 32.81 -6.74
C MET A 392 11.61 33.69 -5.98
N TYR A 393 12.84 33.21 -5.81
CA TYR A 393 13.89 33.96 -5.14
C TYR A 393 15.28 33.73 -5.76
N GLU A 394 16.08 34.79 -5.82
CA GLU A 394 17.44 34.78 -6.36
C GLU A 394 18.48 34.66 -5.24
N PHE A 395 19.31 33.62 -5.31
CA PHE A 395 20.45 33.43 -4.41
C PHE A 395 21.66 34.14 -5.01
N THR A 396 22.02 35.28 -4.43
CA THR A 396 23.08 36.18 -4.93
C THR A 396 24.45 35.88 -4.32
N HIS A 397 24.49 35.36 -3.09
CA HIS A 397 25.72 35.11 -2.34
C HIS A 397 26.25 33.69 -2.54
N LEU A 398 27.55 33.56 -2.76
CA LEU A 398 28.23 32.26 -2.77
C LEU A 398 28.14 31.63 -1.38
N PHE A 399 27.70 30.38 -1.34
CA PHE A 399 27.56 29.61 -0.14
C PHE A 399 28.74 28.62 -0.12
N ILE A 400 29.81 29.09 0.52
CA ILE A 400 31.21 28.59 0.54
C ILE A 400 32.10 29.19 -0.55
#